data_AF-A0A659UA14-F1
#
_entry.id   AF-A0A659UA14-F1
#
_cell.length_a   1.000
_cell.length_b   1.000
_cell.length_c   1.000
_cell.angle_alpha   90.00
_cell.angle_beta   90.00
_cell.angle_gamma   90.00
#
_symmetry.space_group_name_H-M   'P 1'
#
loop_
_entity.id
_entity.type
_entity.pdbx_description
1 polymer ?
#
loop_
_entity_poly.entity_id
_entity_poly.type
_entity_poly.pdbx_seq_one_letter_code
_entity_poly.pdbx_strand_id
1 'polypeptide(L)'
;ARILRSACEDLSIPDPLGPLYDLAREAQWAMPQAVDARRGERLPLFSDALDVFDATAGATILVIEDLHWADDATLDFVRFLGRRIANTHILLLLTARTDRSEGQMR
;
A
#
# COMPACT_ATOMS: atom_id res chain seq x y z
N ALA A 1 11.61 -6.49 -14.95
CA ALA A 1 10.53 -6.12 -14.01
C ALA A 1 11.16 -5.52 -12.76
N ARG A 2 10.59 -4.45 -12.21
CA ARG A 2 10.99 -3.86 -10.92
C ARG A 2 10.18 -4.52 -9.81
N ILE A 3 10.79 -4.76 -8.65
CA ILE A 3 10.09 -5.30 -7.47
C ILE A 3 10.24 -4.27 -6.36
N LEU A 4 9.12 -3.85 -5.78
CA LEU A 4 9.05 -2.97 -4.63
C LEU A 4 8.39 -3.73 -3.48
N ARG A 5 8.97 -3.67 -2.29
CA ARG A 5 8.58 -4.49 -1.14
C ARG A 5 8.22 -3.62 0.06
N SER A 6 7.20 -4.04 0.78
CA SER A 6 6.84 -3.54 2.10
C SER A 6 6.12 -4.61 2.90
N ALA A 7 5.90 -4.35 4.19
CA ALA A 7 5.17 -5.22 5.09
C ALA A 7 4.28 -4.37 6.00
N CYS A 8 3.13 -4.92 6.40
CA CYS A 8 2.35 -4.34 7.48
C CYS A 8 2.94 -4.81 8.82
N GLU A 9 3.01 -3.91 9.80
CA GLU A 9 3.64 -4.19 11.09
C GLU A 9 2.62 -4.13 12.24
N ASP A 10 2.78 -5.02 13.23
CA ASP A 10 2.07 -4.98 14.51
C ASP A 10 2.72 -3.97 15.46
N LEU A 11 2.59 -2.68 15.14
CA LEU A 11 3.08 -1.62 16.00
C LEU A 11 1.99 -1.16 16.97
N SER A 12 2.39 -0.86 18.21
CA SER A 12 1.48 -0.32 19.21
C SER A 12 0.91 1.06 18.84
N ILE A 13 1.62 1.80 17.98
CA ILE A 13 1.23 3.12 17.47
C ILE A 13 1.68 3.18 16.00
N PRO A 14 0.91 2.61 15.06
CA PRO A 14 1.31 2.58 13.66
C PRO A 14 1.04 3.92 13.00
N ASP A 15 1.98 4.39 12.18
CA ASP A 15 1.71 5.47 11.23
C ASP A 15 0.79 4.91 10.12
N PRO A 16 -0.34 5.57 9.81
CA PRO A 16 -1.21 5.13 8.72
C PRO A 16 -0.45 5.07 7.41
N LEU A 17 -0.75 4.07 6.56
CA LEU A 17 -0.10 3.90 5.26
C LEU A 17 1.40 3.54 5.33
N GLY A 18 1.88 2.96 6.45
CA GLY A 18 3.27 2.51 6.59
C GLY A 18 3.83 1.78 5.34
N PRO A 19 3.14 0.76 4.82
CA PRO A 19 3.57 0.06 3.61
C PRO A 19 3.70 0.94 2.36
N LEU A 20 2.90 2.01 2.22
CA LEU A 20 3.01 2.95 1.11
C LEU A 20 4.28 3.82 1.23
N TYR A 21 4.62 4.25 2.45
CA TYR A 21 5.86 4.99 2.69
C TYR A 21 7.10 4.17 2.34
N ASP A 22 7.10 2.87 2.66
CA ASP A 22 8.18 1.96 2.26
C ASP A 22 8.28 1.80 0.75
N LEU A 23 7.16 1.55 0.08
CA LEU A 23 7.13 1.44 -1.39
C LEU A 23 7.57 2.74 -2.07
N ALA A 24 7.19 3.89 -1.52
CA ALA A 24 7.61 5.20 -2.03
C ALA A 24 9.12 5.40 -1.87
N ARG A 25 9.69 5.02 -0.72
CA ARG A 25 11.13 5.07 -0.46
C ARG A 25 11.90 4.19 -1.45
N GLU A 26 11.43 2.96 -1.70
CA GLU A 26 12.06 2.07 -2.68
C GLU A 26 11.89 2.55 -4.13
N ALA A 27 10.74 3.15 -4.45
CA ALA A 27 10.48 3.75 -5.76
C ALA A 27 11.18 5.10 -5.98
N GLN A 28 11.88 5.63 -4.97
CA GLN A 28 12.45 6.98 -4.95
C GLN A 28 11.41 8.07 -5.25
N TRP A 29 10.17 7.84 -4.80
CA TRP A 29 9.07 8.76 -4.96
C TRP A 29 9.08 9.79 -3.83
N ALA A 30 9.20 11.07 -4.21
CA ALA A 30 8.96 12.18 -3.30
C ALA A 30 7.45 12.31 -3.03
N MET A 31 6.94 11.57 -2.05
CA MET A 31 5.54 11.65 -1.65
C MET A 31 5.16 13.09 -1.24
N PRO A 32 3.98 13.57 -1.64
CA PRO A 32 3.46 14.84 -1.16
C PRO A 32 3.42 14.88 0.37
N GLN A 33 3.99 15.93 0.97
CA GLN A 33 3.90 16.16 2.40
C GLN A 33 2.46 16.54 2.77
N ALA A 34 1.89 15.81 3.74
CA ALA A 34 0.57 16.02 4.32
C ALA A 34 -0.61 15.96 3.33
N VAL A 35 -0.98 14.73 2.95
CA VAL A 35 -2.40 14.47 2.73
C VAL A 35 -3.07 14.60 4.09
N ASP A 36 -3.86 15.67 4.28
CA ASP A 36 -4.57 15.89 5.53
C ASP A 36 -5.59 14.76 5.69
N ALA A 37 -5.19 13.70 6.40
CA ALA A 37 -6.03 12.55 6.67
C ALA A 37 -7.34 12.98 7.36
N ARG A 38 -7.35 14.14 8.03
CA ARG A 38 -8.54 14.75 8.65
C ARG A 38 -9.55 15.32 7.66
N ARG A 39 -9.16 15.59 6.41
CA ARG A 39 -10.06 16.08 5.34
C ARG A 39 -10.55 14.98 4.39
N GLY A 40 -10.12 13.73 4.58
CA GLY A 40 -10.59 12.60 3.78
C GLY A 40 -10.07 12.55 2.34
N GLU A 41 -9.13 13.41 1.95
CA GLU A 41 -8.61 13.51 0.58
C GLU A 41 -7.43 12.55 0.34
N ARG A 42 -7.62 11.24 0.57
CA ARG A 42 -6.59 10.21 0.27
C ARG A 42 -6.51 9.82 -1.21
N LEU A 43 -7.55 10.11 -1.99
CA LEU A 43 -7.64 9.73 -3.40
C LEU A 43 -6.55 10.35 -4.29
N PRO A 44 -6.15 11.64 -4.13
CA PRO A 44 -5.02 12.19 -4.87
C PRO A 44 -3.73 11.40 -4.60
N LEU A 45 -3.42 11.11 -3.34
CA LEU A 45 -2.22 10.34 -2.97
C LEU A 45 -2.21 8.95 -3.61
N PHE A 46 -3.34 8.25 -3.58
CA PHE A 46 -3.43 6.91 -4.14
C PHE A 46 -3.32 6.93 -5.67
N SER A 47 -3.85 7.99 -6.31
CA SER A 47 -3.70 8.20 -7.75
C SER A 47 -2.23 8.47 -8.12
N ASP A 48 -1.56 9.36 -7.38
CA ASP A 48 -0.14 9.63 -7.60
C ASP A 48 0.73 8.38 -7.43
N ALA A 49 0.43 7.56 -6.42
CA ALA A 49 1.11 6.29 -6.19
C ALA A 49 0.94 5.33 -7.38
N LEU A 50 -0.28 5.22 -7.91
CA LEU A 50 -0.58 4.37 -9.07
C LEU A 50 0.25 4.81 -10.28
N ASP A 51 0.26 6.11 -10.58
CA ASP A 51 0.99 6.68 -11.72
C ASP A 51 2.50 6.45 -11.57
N VAL A 52 3.06 6.66 -10.38
CA VAL A 52 4.48 6.42 -10.08
C VAL A 52 4.87 4.95 -10.23
N PHE A 53 4.01 4.04 -9.79
CA PHE A 53 4.30 2.61 -9.89
C PHE A 53 4.13 2.08 -11.32
N ASP A 54 3.28 2.70 -12.14
CA ASP A 54 3.06 2.33 -13.55
C ASP A 54 4.00 3.05 -14.53
N ALA A 55 4.65 4.15 -14.14
CA ALA A 55 5.48 4.99 -15.03
C ALA A 55 6.69 4.27 -15.68
N THR A 56 7.05 3.07 -15.23
CA THR A 56 8.17 2.31 -15.80
C THR A 56 7.76 1.54 -17.05
N ALA A 57 8.59 1.56 -18.10
CA ALA A 57 8.34 0.83 -19.36
C ALA A 57 8.26 -0.71 -19.23
N GLY A 58 8.43 -1.27 -18.04
CA GLY A 58 8.29 -2.70 -17.76
C GLY A 58 7.48 -2.95 -16.49
N ALA A 59 7.13 -4.21 -16.25
CA ALA A 59 6.27 -4.59 -15.12
C ALA A 59 6.86 -4.16 -13.77
N THR A 60 6.00 -3.60 -12.90
CA THR A 60 6.29 -3.33 -11.48
C THR A 60 5.52 -4.33 -10.63
N ILE A 61 6.22 -5.07 -9.77
CA ILE A 61 5.63 -5.99 -8.79
C ILE A 61 5.64 -5.27 -7.44
N LEU A 62 4.46 -4.98 -6.90
CA LEU A 62 4.31 -4.46 -5.55
C LEU A 62 4.03 -5.62 -4.60
N VAL A 63 4.95 -5.86 -3.68
CA VAL A 63 4.84 -6.88 -2.64
C VAL A 63 4.46 -6.20 -1.34
N ILE A 64 3.31 -6.55 -0.77
CA ILE A 64 2.88 -6.10 0.56
C ILE A 64 2.65 -7.34 1.41
N GLU A 65 3.55 -7.56 2.35
CA GLU A 65 3.49 -8.69 3.28
C GLU A 65 2.56 -8.40 4.47
N ASP A 66 2.07 -9.47 5.09
CA ASP A 66 1.43 -9.43 6.40
C ASP A 66 0.17 -8.54 6.49
N LEU A 67 -0.65 -8.50 5.43
CA LEU A 67 -1.85 -7.66 5.30
C LEU A 67 -2.90 -7.80 6.42
N HIS A 68 -2.78 -8.85 7.24
CA HIS A 68 -3.61 -9.03 8.44
C HIS A 68 -3.31 -8.01 9.55
N TRP A 69 -2.15 -7.36 9.52
CA TRP A 69 -1.78 -6.24 10.39
C TRP A 69 -2.05 -4.86 9.77
N ALA A 70 -2.63 -4.81 8.57
CA ALA A 70 -2.84 -3.54 7.87
C ALA A 70 -3.81 -2.62 8.62
N ASP A 71 -3.45 -1.34 8.72
CA ASP A 71 -4.37 -0.29 9.13
C ASP A 71 -5.45 -0.03 8.05
N ASP A 72 -6.55 0.64 8.43
CA ASP A 72 -7.66 0.93 7.52
C ASP A 72 -7.24 1.73 6.27
N ALA A 73 -6.29 2.66 6.42
CA ALA A 73 -5.83 3.46 5.29
C ALA A 73 -5.04 2.59 4.29
N THR A 74 -4.21 1.69 4.80
CA THR A 74 -3.49 0.70 3.97
C THR A 74 -4.47 -0.22 3.25
N LEU A 75 -5.52 -0.71 3.92
CA LEU A 75 -6.56 -1.52 3.28
C LEU A 75 -7.29 -0.73 2.17
N ASP A 76 -7.60 0.55 2.40
CA ASP A 76 -8.21 1.41 1.38
C ASP A 76 -7.29 1.64 0.18
N PHE A 77 -5.99 1.80 0.43
CA PHE A 77 -4.98 1.89 -0.63
C PHE A 77 -4.94 0.61 -1.49
N VAL A 78 -4.89 -0.56 -0.85
CA VAL A 78 -4.91 -1.85 -1.56
C VAL A 78 -6.20 -2.03 -2.36
N ARG A 79 -7.36 -1.66 -1.80
CA ARG A 79 -8.65 -1.68 -2.52
C ARG A 79 -8.64 -0.72 -3.72
N PHE A 80 -8.05 0.47 -3.56
CA PHE A 80 -7.94 1.46 -4.63
C PHE A 80 -7.12 0.91 -5.80
N LEU A 81 -5.93 0.36 -5.51
CA LEU A 81 -5.05 -0.23 -6.53
C LEU A 81 -5.71 -1.44 -7.19
N GLY A 82 -6.21 -2.40 -6.40
CA GLY A 82 -6.79 -3.64 -6.91
C GLY A 82 -7.95 -3.42 -7.89
N ARG A 83 -8.70 -2.32 -7.75
CA ARG A 83 -9.77 -1.95 -8.69
C ARG A 83 -9.28 -1.28 -9.98
N ARG A 84 -8.02 -0.84 -10.05
CA ARG A 84 -7.47 -0.02 -11.14
C ARG A 84 -6.28 -0.65 -11.87
N ILE A 85 -5.69 -1.72 -11.34
CA ILE A 85 -4.51 -2.38 -11.93
C ILE A 85 -4.77 -3.09 -13.28
N ALA A 86 -6.02 -3.28 -13.69
CA ALA A 86 -6.35 -4.07 -14.90
C ALA A 86 -5.75 -3.49 -16.21
N ASN A 87 -5.49 -2.19 -16.26
CA ASN A 87 -4.93 -1.50 -17.42
C ASN A 87 -3.51 -0.95 -17.17
N THR A 88 -2.81 -1.48 -16.17
CA THR A 88 -1.45 -1.05 -15.81
C THR A 88 -0.46 -2.20 -15.95
N HIS A 89 0.83 -1.91 -15.83
CA HIS A 89 1.90 -2.91 -15.80
C HIS A 89 2.23 -3.32 -14.35
N ILE A 90 1.26 -3.20 -13.44
CA ILE A 90 1.43 -3.49 -12.02
C ILE A 90 0.89 -4.88 -11.68
N LEU A 91 1.72 -5.67 -11.00
CA LEU A 91 1.30 -6.89 -10.31
C LEU A 91 1.27 -6.63 -8.79
N LEU A 92 0.14 -6.85 -8.14
CA LEU A 92 0.05 -6.88 -6.67
C LEU A 92 0.28 -8.30 -6.16
N LEU A 93 1.26 -8.46 -5.28
CA LEU A 93 1.48 -9.68 -4.50
C LEU A 93 1.23 -9.34 -3.04
N LEU A 94 0.20 -9.95 -2.46
CA LEU A 94 -0.24 -9.71 -1.10
C LEU A 94 -0.12 -11.01 -0.31
N THR A 95 0.45 -10.95 0.88
CA THR A 95 0.40 -12.09 1.83
C THR A 95 -0.48 -11.70 3.02
N ALA A 96 -1.30 -12.65 3.45
CA ALA A 96 -2.22 -12.46 4.57
C ALA A 96 -2.40 -13.78 5.29
N ARG A 97 -2.53 -13.71 6.61
CA ARG A 97 -2.97 -14.85 7.41
C ARG A 97 -4.49 -14.91 7.40
N THR A 98 -5.04 -16.10 7.28
CA THR A 98 -6.49 -16.35 7.20
C THR A 98 -7.05 -16.97 8.48
N ASP A 99 -6.19 -17.31 9.45
CA ASP A 99 -6.61 -17.90 10.71
C ASP A 99 -7.25 -16.82 11.59
N ARG A 100 -8.56 -16.98 11.84
CA ARG A 100 -9.20 -16.36 12.99
C ARG A 100 -8.74 -17.11 14.24
N SER A 101 -7.53 -16.82 14.69
CA SER A 101 -7.13 -17.18 16.05
C SER A 101 -7.99 -16.37 17.02
N GLU A 102 -8.73 -17.03 17.91
CA GLU A 102 -9.70 -16.47 18.86
C GLU A 102 -9.14 -15.34 19.79
N GLY A 103 -7.84 -15.05 19.72
CA GLY A 103 -7.16 -14.05 20.53
C GLY A 103 -7.28 -12.59 20.07
N GLN A 104 -7.82 -12.32 18.88
CA GLN A 104 -8.00 -10.95 18.36
C GLN A 104 -9.39 -10.37 18.67
N MET A 105 -9.90 -10.63 19.89
CA MET A 105 -10.92 -9.79 20.52
C MET A 105 -10.23 -8.98 21.62
N ARG A 106 -9.59 -7.88 21.23
CA ARG A 106 -9.23 -6.80 22.15
C ARG A 106 -9.59 -5.47 21.54
#